data_AF-A0A6J7PGB9-F1
#
_entry.id   AF-A0A6J7PGB9-F1
#
_cell.length_a   1.000
_cell.length_b   1.000
_cell.length_c   1.000
_cell.angle_alpha   90.00
_cell.angle_beta   90.00
_cell.angle_gamma   90.00
#
_symmetry.space_group_name_H-M   'P 1'
#
loop_
_entity.id
_entity.type
_entity.pdbx_description
1 polymer ?
#
loop_
_entity_poly.entity_id
_entity_poly.type
_entity_poly.pdbx_seq_one_letter_code
_entity_poly.pdbx_strand_id
1 'polypeptide(L)'
;METATAAVATAYFGDRVPVLMHLTAARMHGAVPRALAVGIVAVPRQQKPMRLTDRAHGRVIFVKRDVTRLGAVLMATELGNVLATTREQTLLDLAKRPQLGDAQEQVDEAIRELLPRVDFELVTKLAGEQRARAALSKLRTLASTGRRGHVTA
;
A
#
# COMPACT_ATOMS: atom_id res chain seq x y z
N MET A 1 3.59 9.69 8.39
CA MET A 1 3.80 8.33 8.96
C MET A 1 4.81 7.51 8.16
N GLU A 2 4.92 7.80 6.88
CA GLU A 2 5.71 7.10 5.87
C GLU A 2 7.18 7.05 6.27
N THR A 3 7.77 8.22 6.54
CA THR A 3 9.15 8.36 7.03
C THR A 3 9.38 7.57 8.31
N ALA A 4 8.58 7.79 9.35
CA ALA A 4 8.75 7.11 10.64
C ALA A 4 8.64 5.58 10.50
N THR A 5 7.73 5.10 9.66
CA THR A 5 7.55 3.68 9.36
C THR A 5 8.76 3.10 8.66
N ALA A 6 9.27 3.80 7.64
CA ALA A 6 10.48 3.39 6.94
C ALA A 6 11.69 3.38 7.86
N ALA A 7 11.87 4.41 8.69
CA ALA A 7 13.00 4.53 9.62
C ALA A 7 13.01 3.39 10.64
N VAL A 8 11.87 3.14 11.30
CA VAL A 8 11.73 2.03 12.26
C VAL A 8 12.01 0.69 11.57
N ALA A 9 11.41 0.44 10.40
CA ALA A 9 11.62 -0.83 9.71
C ALA A 9 13.08 -0.99 9.22
N THR A 10 13.69 0.08 8.73
CA THR A 10 15.09 0.08 8.28
C THR A 10 16.04 -0.23 9.45
N ALA A 11 15.77 0.33 10.63
CA ALA A 11 16.55 0.03 11.84
C ALA A 11 16.49 -1.47 12.23
N TYR A 12 15.37 -2.15 11.97
CA TYR A 12 15.24 -3.59 12.25
C TYR A 12 15.81 -4.50 11.16
N PHE A 13 15.68 -4.12 9.89
CA PHE A 13 15.87 -5.04 8.76
C PHE A 13 16.97 -4.63 7.78
N GLY A 14 17.57 -3.46 7.94
CA GLY A 14 18.60 -2.92 7.08
C GLY A 14 18.05 -2.03 5.97
N ASP A 15 18.97 -1.27 5.34
CA ASP A 15 18.65 -0.39 4.22
C ASP A 15 18.15 -1.19 3.00
N ARG A 16 17.18 -0.63 2.27
CA ARG A 16 16.58 -1.21 1.06
C ARG A 16 16.03 -2.63 1.23
N VAL A 17 15.68 -3.03 2.45
CA VAL A 17 15.01 -4.31 2.74
C VAL A 17 13.51 -4.15 2.98
N PRO A 18 13.04 -3.25 3.88
CA PRO A 18 11.61 -3.03 4.06
C PRO A 18 10.98 -2.34 2.86
N VAL A 19 9.75 -2.71 2.53
CA VAL A 19 8.98 -2.07 1.45
C VAL A 19 7.70 -1.50 2.04
N LEU A 20 7.55 -0.18 2.03
CA LEU A 20 6.29 0.47 2.40
C LEU A 20 5.18 -0.06 1.50
N MET A 21 4.04 -0.43 2.08
CA MET A 21 2.98 -1.08 1.32
C MET A 21 1.59 -0.59 1.74
N HIS A 22 0.57 -1.02 0.98
CA HIS A 22 -0.84 -0.76 1.32
C HIS A 22 -1.08 0.75 1.49
N LEU A 23 -1.80 1.21 2.52
CA LEU A 23 -2.12 2.64 2.72
C LEU A 23 -0.88 3.54 2.83
N THR A 24 0.25 3.02 3.32
CA THR A 24 1.48 3.81 3.40
C THR A 24 2.06 4.06 2.01
N ALA A 25 2.11 3.05 1.15
CA ALA A 25 2.49 3.25 -0.25
C ALA A 25 1.46 4.10 -1.00
N ALA A 26 0.16 3.91 -0.75
CA ALA A 26 -0.89 4.72 -1.36
C ALA A 26 -0.71 6.21 -1.05
N ARG A 27 -0.31 6.55 0.18
CA ARG A 27 0.06 7.91 0.55
C ARG A 27 1.30 8.42 -0.15
N MET A 28 2.34 7.59 -0.26
CA MET A 28 3.53 7.95 -1.04
C MET A 28 3.19 8.24 -2.52
N HIS A 29 2.20 7.54 -3.08
CA HIS A 29 1.69 7.75 -4.44
C HIS A 29 0.69 8.91 -4.57
N GLY A 30 0.38 9.62 -3.48
CA GLY A 30 -0.59 10.73 -3.48
C GLY A 30 -2.05 10.30 -3.63
N ALA A 31 -2.39 9.04 -3.33
CA ALA A 31 -3.76 8.52 -3.44
C ALA A 31 -4.61 8.73 -2.19
N VAL A 32 -3.99 9.13 -1.08
CA VAL A 32 -4.70 9.53 0.14
C VAL A 32 -4.05 10.83 0.64
N PRO A 33 -4.68 12.00 0.47
CA PRO A 33 -4.05 13.28 0.81
C PRO A 33 -3.88 13.46 2.33
N ARG A 34 -4.85 12.98 3.13
CA ARG A 34 -4.86 13.15 4.59
C ARG A 34 -3.86 12.26 5.33
N ALA A 35 -3.18 12.82 6.32
CA ALA A 35 -2.28 12.08 7.19
C ALA A 35 -3.01 10.94 7.91
N LEU A 36 -2.37 9.76 7.97
CA LEU A 36 -2.88 8.60 8.70
C LEU A 36 -2.10 8.39 9.99
N ALA A 37 -2.72 7.75 10.98
CA ALA A 37 -2.04 7.37 12.22
C ALA A 37 -1.33 6.00 12.12
N VAL A 38 -1.55 5.26 11.03
CA VAL A 38 -0.98 3.93 10.81
C VAL A 38 0.00 3.92 9.65
N GLY A 39 1.12 3.24 9.84
CA GLY A 39 2.08 2.89 8.82
C GLY A 39 2.16 1.37 8.63
N ILE A 40 2.26 0.90 7.40
CA ILE A 40 2.23 -0.51 7.02
C ILE A 40 3.45 -0.79 6.14
N VAL A 41 4.22 -1.81 6.50
CA VAL A 41 5.47 -2.15 5.83
C VAL A 41 5.62 -3.65 5.66
N ALA A 42 6.01 -4.06 4.46
CA ALA A 42 6.40 -5.43 4.15
C ALA A 42 7.83 -5.69 4.65
N VAL A 43 8.02 -6.83 5.33
CA VAL A 43 9.31 -7.21 5.93
C VAL A 43 9.62 -8.70 5.73
N PRO A 44 10.90 -9.11 5.68
CA PRO A 44 11.27 -10.50 5.38
C PRO A 44 10.97 -11.48 6.52
N ARG A 45 10.89 -10.99 7.76
CA ARG A 45 10.67 -11.79 8.98
C ARG A 45 9.55 -11.19 9.80
N GLN A 46 8.83 -12.04 10.54
CA GLN A 46 7.69 -11.61 11.36
C GLN A 46 8.16 -10.62 12.43
N GLN A 47 7.40 -9.55 12.63
CA GLN A 47 7.60 -8.61 13.73
C GLN A 47 6.25 -8.18 14.31
N LYS A 48 6.21 -7.95 15.62
CA LYS A 48 4.98 -7.48 16.30
C LYS A 48 4.71 -6.03 15.90
N PRO A 49 3.43 -5.61 15.75
CA PRO A 49 3.10 -4.21 15.56
C PRO A 49 3.70 -3.35 16.67
N MET A 50 4.19 -2.16 16.31
CA MET A 50 4.81 -1.21 17.22
C MET A 50 3.92 0.02 17.39
N ARG A 51 3.85 0.55 18.61
CA ARG A 51 3.24 1.85 18.91
C ARG A 51 4.32 2.92 18.92
N LEU A 52 4.05 4.06 18.31
CA LEU A 52 4.90 5.25 18.41
C LEU A 52 4.47 6.06 19.62
N THR A 53 5.44 6.56 20.38
CA THR A 53 5.21 7.30 21.64
C THR A 53 5.02 8.79 21.43
N ASP A 54 5.45 9.31 20.28
CA ASP A 54 5.39 10.74 19.94
C ASP A 54 3.99 11.19 19.46
N ARG A 55 3.03 10.26 19.30
CA ARG A 55 1.68 10.56 18.80
C ARG A 55 0.62 9.55 19.28
N ALA A 56 -0.54 10.05 19.71
CA ALA A 56 -1.56 9.30 20.48
C ALA A 56 -2.14 8.03 19.81
N HIS A 57 -1.99 7.85 18.50
CA HIS A 57 -2.49 6.66 17.77
C HIS A 57 -1.48 6.11 16.76
N GLY A 58 -0.22 6.53 16.85
CA GLY A 58 0.84 6.13 15.92
C GLY A 58 1.12 4.64 16.01
N ARG A 59 0.92 3.90 14.90
CA ARG A 59 1.25 2.47 14.86
C ARG A 59 2.00 2.10 13.59
N VAL A 60 3.02 1.26 13.73
CA VAL A 60 3.70 0.59 12.62
C VAL A 60 3.28 -0.87 12.60
N ILE A 61 2.67 -1.30 11.50
CA ILE A 61 2.22 -2.67 11.27
C ILE A 61 3.21 -3.33 10.31
N PHE A 62 3.81 -4.41 10.77
CA PHE A 62 4.73 -5.23 9.99
C PHE A 62 4.00 -6.39 9.34
N VAL A 63 4.21 -6.57 8.05
CA VAL A 63 3.60 -7.62 7.26
C VAL A 63 4.70 -8.51 6.70
N LYS A 64 4.79 -9.76 7.18
CA LYS A 64 5.75 -10.72 6.63
C LYS A 64 5.47 -10.99 5.15
N ARG A 65 6.45 -10.73 4.29
CA ARG A 65 6.41 -10.98 2.84
C ARG A 65 7.80 -11.40 2.36
N ASP A 66 7.84 -12.05 1.20
CA ASP A 66 9.06 -12.10 0.42
C ASP A 66 9.25 -10.74 -0.26
N VAL A 67 10.07 -9.89 0.36
CA VAL A 67 10.32 -8.51 -0.10
C VAL A 67 11.14 -8.45 -1.38
N THR A 68 11.92 -9.50 -1.68
CA THR A 68 12.73 -9.59 -2.92
C THR A 68 11.88 -9.83 -4.16
N ARG A 69 10.67 -10.35 -3.98
CA ARG A 69 9.71 -10.67 -5.04
C ARG A 69 8.56 -9.67 -5.14
N LEU A 70 8.57 -8.63 -4.30
CA LEU A 70 7.51 -7.63 -4.28
C LEU A 70 7.83 -6.52 -5.29
N GLY A 71 6.86 -6.15 -6.12
CA GLY A 71 7.03 -5.01 -7.02
C GLY A 71 7.21 -3.73 -6.20
N ALA A 72 8.41 -3.13 -6.25
CA ALA A 72 8.80 -1.98 -5.46
C ALA A 72 9.48 -0.89 -6.31
N VAL A 73 9.35 0.35 -5.86
CA VAL A 73 9.96 1.54 -6.44
C VAL A 73 10.66 2.35 -5.34
N LEU A 74 11.73 3.05 -5.69
CA LEU A 74 12.36 4.00 -4.79
C LEU A 74 11.54 5.29 -4.74
N MET A 75 11.28 5.78 -3.54
CA MET A 75 10.58 7.03 -3.30
C MET A 75 11.30 7.85 -2.24
N ALA A 76 11.32 9.17 -2.41
CA ALA A 76 11.98 10.08 -1.48
C ALA A 76 11.12 10.31 -0.22
N THR A 77 11.79 10.39 0.92
CA THR A 77 11.25 10.88 2.19
C THR A 77 12.21 11.93 2.76
N GLU A 78 11.81 12.61 3.83
CA GLU A 78 12.67 13.58 4.54
C GLU A 78 13.95 12.95 5.15
N LEU A 79 13.99 11.62 5.34
CA LEU A 79 15.17 10.88 5.83
C LEU A 79 15.92 10.12 4.71
N GLY A 80 15.57 10.35 3.45
CA GLY A 80 16.20 9.71 2.30
C GLY A 80 15.26 8.79 1.51
N ASN A 81 15.84 8.03 0.58
CA ASN A 81 15.08 7.17 -0.32
C ASN A 81 14.69 5.85 0.36
N VAL A 82 13.45 5.43 0.16
CA VAL A 82 12.88 4.21 0.73
C VAL A 82 12.21 3.39 -0.37
N LEU A 83 12.03 2.09 -0.16
CA LEU A 83 11.23 1.27 -1.07
C LEU A 83 9.75 1.38 -0.71
N ALA A 84 8.90 1.54 -1.72
CA ALA A 84 7.45 1.43 -1.61
C ALA A 84 6.89 0.52 -2.70
N THR A 85 5.78 -0.16 -2.48
CA THR A 85 5.15 -0.97 -3.54
C THR A 85 4.79 -0.12 -4.74
N THR A 86 4.87 -0.67 -5.97
CA THR A 86 4.37 0.02 -7.19
C THR A 86 2.89 0.38 -7.04
N ARG A 87 2.36 1.27 -7.89
CA ARG A 87 0.92 1.63 -7.85
C ARG A 87 0.02 0.41 -8.06
N GLU A 88 0.39 -0.47 -9.00
CA GLU A 88 -0.34 -1.70 -9.33
C GLU A 88 -0.32 -2.68 -8.16
N GLN A 89 0.85 -2.89 -7.55
CA GLN A 89 1.00 -3.74 -6.37
C GLN A 89 0.22 -3.15 -5.18
N THR A 90 0.28 -1.83 -4.99
CA THR A 90 -0.45 -1.11 -3.93
C THR A 90 -1.96 -1.28 -4.08
N LEU A 91 -2.49 -1.08 -5.29
CA LEU A 91 -3.91 -1.28 -5.59
C LEU A 91 -4.35 -2.71 -5.28
N LEU A 92 -3.54 -3.70 -5.66
CA LEU A 92 -3.83 -5.10 -5.37
C LEU A 92 -3.78 -5.41 -3.87
N ASP A 93 -2.81 -4.85 -3.14
CA ASP A 93 -2.69 -5.03 -1.69
C ASP A 93 -3.88 -4.45 -0.93
N LEU A 94 -4.34 -3.26 -1.33
CA LEU A 94 -5.53 -2.60 -0.79
C LEU A 94 -6.78 -3.48 -0.96
N ALA A 95 -7.03 -3.96 -2.19
CA ALA A 95 -8.18 -4.82 -2.48
C ALA A 95 -8.10 -6.21 -1.81
N LYS A 96 -6.88 -6.73 -1.62
CA LYS A 96 -6.66 -8.04 -0.97
C LYS A 96 -6.86 -7.97 0.54
N ARG A 97 -6.54 -6.84 1.18
CA ARG A 97 -6.56 -6.67 2.63
C ARG A 97 -7.24 -5.37 3.05
N PRO A 98 -8.54 -5.20 2.79
CA PRO A 98 -9.21 -3.92 3.01
C PRO A 98 -9.30 -3.51 4.50
N GLN A 99 -9.21 -4.46 5.42
CA GLN A 99 -9.26 -4.20 6.87
C GLN A 99 -7.88 -3.95 7.49
N LEU A 100 -6.79 -4.03 6.73
CA LEU A 100 -5.45 -3.87 7.29
C LEU A 100 -5.22 -2.42 7.75
N GLY A 101 -5.00 -2.25 9.05
CA GLY A 101 -4.75 -0.95 9.66
C GLY A 101 -6.01 -0.21 10.14
N ASP A 102 -7.17 -0.88 10.15
CA ASP A 102 -8.44 -0.34 10.68
C ASP A 102 -8.87 0.99 10.01
N ALA A 103 -8.63 1.10 8.69
CA ALA A 103 -8.79 2.34 7.92
C ALA A 103 -9.50 2.08 6.57
N GLN A 104 -10.63 1.36 6.62
CA GLN A 104 -11.37 0.87 5.45
C GLN A 104 -11.81 2.01 4.52
N GLU A 105 -12.30 3.11 5.08
CA GLU A 105 -12.72 4.28 4.28
C GLU A 105 -11.56 4.87 3.46
N GLN A 106 -10.37 4.90 4.05
CA GLN A 106 -9.15 5.36 3.40
C GLN A 106 -8.70 4.38 2.33
N VAL A 107 -8.91 3.07 2.55
CA VAL A 107 -8.65 2.05 1.53
C VAL A 107 -9.55 2.27 0.32
N ASP A 108 -10.85 2.48 0.52
CA ASP A 108 -11.79 2.69 -0.58
C ASP A 108 -11.51 3.98 -1.36
N GLU A 109 -11.11 5.05 -0.67
CA GLU A 109 -10.60 6.28 -1.30
C GLU A 109 -9.34 6.02 -2.12
N ALA A 110 -8.32 5.37 -1.52
CA ALA A 110 -7.07 5.05 -2.20
C ALA A 110 -7.29 4.20 -3.46
N ILE A 111 -8.20 3.21 -3.39
CA ILE A 111 -8.55 2.38 -4.54
C ILE A 111 -9.14 3.24 -5.65
N ARG A 112 -10.10 4.12 -5.35
CA ARG A 112 -10.73 5.00 -6.35
C ARG A 112 -9.70 5.94 -7.00
N GLU A 113 -8.79 6.49 -6.22
CA GLU A 113 -7.75 7.41 -6.71
C GLU A 113 -6.65 6.71 -7.53
N LEU A 114 -6.29 5.48 -7.18
CA LEU A 114 -5.27 4.71 -7.90
C LEU A 114 -5.81 4.06 -9.17
N LEU A 115 -7.08 3.64 -9.18
CA LEU A 115 -7.69 2.90 -10.29
C LEU A 115 -7.43 3.51 -11.69
N PRO A 116 -7.58 4.83 -11.91
CA PRO A 116 -7.34 5.44 -13.22
C PRO A 116 -5.85 5.66 -13.54
N ARG A 117 -4.93 5.41 -12.59
CA ARG A 117 -3.49 5.72 -12.70
C ARG A 117 -2.60 4.48 -12.81
N VAL A 118 -3.19 3.28 -12.89
CA VAL A 118 -2.47 2.00 -12.95
C VAL A 118 -2.56 1.38 -14.33
N ASP A 119 -1.54 0.60 -14.68
CA ASP A 119 -1.66 -0.38 -15.75
C ASP A 119 -2.47 -1.60 -15.26
N PHE A 120 -3.71 -1.73 -15.75
CA PHE A 120 -4.61 -2.80 -15.33
C PHE A 120 -4.23 -4.19 -15.87
N GLU A 121 -3.48 -4.27 -16.97
CA GLU A 121 -2.92 -5.53 -17.46
C GLU A 121 -1.84 -6.04 -16.49
N LEU A 122 -0.98 -5.13 -16.02
CA LEU A 122 0.01 -5.45 -14.99
C LEU A 122 -0.66 -5.84 -13.66
N VAL A 123 -1.73 -5.16 -13.23
CA VAL A 123 -2.53 -5.57 -12.06
C VAL A 123 -3.07 -6.99 -12.24
N THR A 124 -3.59 -7.32 -13.43
CA THR A 124 -4.11 -8.66 -13.75
C THR A 124 -3.01 -9.72 -13.67
N LYS A 125 -1.82 -9.45 -14.23
CA LYS A 125 -0.66 -10.33 -14.16
C LYS A 125 -0.21 -10.58 -12.71
N LEU A 126 -0.01 -9.51 -11.94
CA LEU A 126 0.39 -9.59 -10.53
C LEU A 126 -0.62 -10.38 -9.70
N ALA A 127 -1.92 -10.20 -9.95
CA ALA A 127 -2.96 -10.96 -9.26
C ALA A 127 -2.91 -12.46 -9.60
N GLY A 128 -2.56 -12.83 -10.84
CA GLY A 128 -2.33 -14.20 -11.24
C GLY A 128 -1.16 -14.84 -10.48
N GLU A 129 0.00 -14.17 -10.50
CA GLU A 129 1.23 -14.61 -9.82
C GLU A 129 1.04 -14.76 -8.31
N GLN A 130 0.27 -13.85 -7.69
CA GLN A 130 0.03 -13.82 -6.24
C GLN A 130 -1.23 -14.57 -5.80
N ARG A 131 -1.88 -15.30 -6.72
CA ARG A 131 -3.14 -16.05 -6.50
C ARG A 131 -4.24 -15.18 -5.86
N ALA A 132 -4.32 -13.91 -6.26
CA ALA A 132 -5.22 -12.90 -5.69
C ALA A 132 -6.50 -12.69 -6.53
N ARG A 133 -7.08 -13.76 -7.07
CA ARG A 133 -8.24 -13.71 -7.99
C ARG A 133 -9.44 -12.97 -7.41
N ALA A 134 -9.73 -13.17 -6.12
CA ALA A 134 -10.85 -12.48 -5.46
C ALA A 134 -10.63 -10.95 -5.40
N ALA A 135 -9.41 -10.50 -5.14
CA ALA A 135 -9.07 -9.08 -5.14
C ALA A 135 -9.18 -8.48 -6.55
N LEU A 136 -8.67 -9.18 -7.56
CA LEU A 136 -8.80 -8.77 -8.96
C LEU A 136 -10.27 -8.66 -9.41
N SER A 137 -11.11 -9.63 -9.03
CA SER A 137 -12.54 -9.61 -9.35
C SER A 137 -13.23 -8.34 -8.81
N LYS A 138 -12.95 -7.98 -7.54
CA LYS A 138 -13.47 -6.74 -6.94
C LYS A 138 -13.00 -5.50 -7.70
N LEU A 139 -11.71 -5.42 -8.04
CA LEU A 139 -11.16 -4.29 -8.79
C LEU A 139 -11.78 -4.16 -10.19
N ARG A 140 -12.06 -5.28 -10.87
CA ARG A 140 -12.77 -5.29 -12.16
C ARG A 140 -14.19 -4.75 -12.05
N THR A 141 -14.92 -5.12 -10.99
CA THR A 141 -16.26 -4.58 -10.73
C THR A 141 -16.21 -3.08 -10.48
N LEU A 142 -15.24 -2.58 -9.72
CA LEU A 142 -15.08 -1.14 -9.49
C LEU A 142 -14.72 -0.38 -10.78
N ALA A 143 -13.85 -0.95 -11.61
CA ALA A 143 -13.43 -0.34 -12.88
C ALA A 143 -14.55 -0.29 -13.94
N SER A 144 -15.51 -1.20 -13.89
CA SER A 144 -16.67 -1.19 -14.79
C SER A 144 -17.79 -0.26 -14.30
N THR A 145 -17.88 0.00 -13.01
CA THR A 145 -18.82 0.99 -12.44
C THR A 145 -18.34 2.42 -12.70
N GLY A 146 -17.04 2.70 -12.53
CA GLY A 146 -16.47 4.03 -12.81
C GLY A 146 -16.62 4.51 -14.25
N ARG A 147 -16.58 3.60 -15.23
CA ARG A 147 -16.77 3.93 -16.66
C ARG A 147 -18.21 4.28 -17.04
N ARG A 148 -19.21 3.87 -16.25
CA ARG A 148 -20.63 4.15 -16.53
C ARG A 148 -21.10 5.52 -16.02
N GLY A 149 -20.31 6.18 -15.16
CA GLY A 149 -20.65 7.49 -14.59
C GLY A 149 -20.08 8.71 -15.33
N HIS A 150 -19.46 8.54 -16.50
CA HIS A 150 -18.86 9.63 -17.30
C HIS A 150 -19.64 9.94 -18.60
N VAL A 151 -20.87 9.42 -18.74
CA VAL A 151 -21.79 9.76 -19.83
C VAL A 151 -23.02 10.42 -19.22
N THR A 152 -22.88 11.68 -18.81
CA THR A 152 -23.92 12.73 -18.75
C THR A 152 -23.36 13.98 -18.04
N ALA A 153 -22.92 14.96 -18.82
CA ALA A 153 -23.02 16.39 -18.55
C ALA A 153 -22.74 17.14 -19.85
#